data_AF-A0A5E4J7R0-F1
#
_entry.id   AF-A0A5E4J7R0-F1
#
_cell.length_a   1.000
_cell.length_b   1.000
_cell.length_c   1.000
_cell.angle_alpha   90.00
_cell.angle_beta   90.00
_cell.angle_gamma   90.00
#
_symmetry.space_group_name_H-M   'P 1'
#
loop_
_entity.id
_entity.type
_entity.pdbx_description
1 polymer ?
#
loop_
_entity_poly.entity_id
_entity_poly.type
_entity_poly.pdbx_seq_one_letter_code
_entity_poly.pdbx_strand_id
1 'polypeptide(L)'
;MGTMDQNKGVLIAYGHNLAAGAEAMIYAENNNLWDKVDIGGVCCTAHDLNRIGLGNGELKVPKGIGTKPKVAGAMGWWRKMIRSGVMDCVMVDEQCVFCDVLGDAQKRKIPVIATTDKIMLGLPDRTNDSIDAIVDDLVNFKMPGVAVLDPTKAGEIGIRVAIAVKPKRAEAKAQSLITEAQFQEGIKKCTTCNECAFVCPPHIRISKLIGDAIKGDLLSFSNSYEVCVGCGRGEQVCPQGINILDLFEYANRQYVKNQKFKMRSGRGPARDTEIRAVGMPIVMGSIPGVIALVGCSNYPNGTKECYDIAKEFVDRGYIVVTSGCMAMDMSLYTDVEGKTIWEQYPGGFDGRNICNTGSCVSNANIGDAAIKVATIFAHRNHRGNFDDIADYILNKVGACGVAWGAYSQKAASIATGCNRLGIPVVVQPHSVMYRRSFIGRTDKPEDWMVIDARDGKMQQIEPAPEAMLYIAETKEEAMLEMAKLCFRPSDNSIGRGIKLTHYCDISMKYFGKLPDDWHVFVRDVKDLPLAYKENMMKTLEEKFGWKIDWKAKKILSGPLRPADVSFDPTNLPRKIRTKK
;
A
#
# COMPACT_ATOMS: atom_id res chain seq x y z
N MET A 1 2.66 -12.84 10.70
CA MET A 1 2.92 -14.29 10.90
C MET A 1 2.89 -14.70 12.38
N GLY A 2 3.63 -14.03 13.26
CA GLY A 2 3.75 -14.42 14.68
C GLY A 2 2.45 -14.36 15.50
N THR A 3 1.38 -13.77 14.97
CA THR A 3 0.05 -13.71 15.60
C THR A 3 -0.73 -15.03 15.51
N MET A 4 -0.36 -15.94 14.59
CA MET A 4 -1.05 -17.22 14.43
C MET A 4 -0.77 -18.15 15.61
N ASP A 5 -1.83 -18.71 16.20
CA ASP A 5 -1.75 -19.63 17.33
C ASP A 5 -1.27 -21.02 16.89
N GLN A 6 0.00 -21.29 17.18
CA GLN A 6 0.64 -22.54 16.77
C GLN A 6 0.17 -23.76 17.57
N ASN A 7 -0.67 -23.61 18.60
CA ASN A 7 -1.30 -24.74 19.31
C ASN A 7 -2.55 -25.26 18.60
N LYS A 8 -3.14 -24.46 17.69
CA LYS A 8 -4.34 -24.80 16.91
C LYS A 8 -3.99 -25.21 15.49
N GLY A 9 -4.88 -25.90 14.79
CA GLY A 9 -4.75 -26.09 13.34
C GLY A 9 -4.77 -24.73 12.65
N VAL A 10 -3.80 -24.43 11.78
CA VAL A 10 -3.71 -23.12 11.13
C VAL A 10 -4.17 -23.22 9.68
N LEU A 11 -5.29 -22.57 9.37
CA LEU A 11 -5.81 -22.42 8.01
C LEU A 11 -5.43 -21.04 7.46
N ILE A 12 -4.81 -20.99 6.28
CA ILE A 12 -4.52 -19.73 5.58
C ILE A 12 -5.38 -19.61 4.32
N ALA A 13 -6.19 -18.57 4.24
CA ALA A 13 -6.82 -18.14 2.98
C ALA A 13 -5.86 -17.21 2.22
N TYR A 14 -5.60 -17.49 0.95
CA TYR A 14 -4.63 -16.75 0.14
C TYR A 14 -5.20 -16.30 -1.21
N GLY A 15 -5.38 -14.98 -1.33
CA GLY A 15 -5.81 -14.32 -2.56
C GLY A 15 -6.64 -13.05 -2.29
N HIS A 16 -7.77 -12.92 -2.98
CA HIS A 16 -8.66 -11.77 -3.04
C HIS A 16 -10.14 -12.11 -2.78
N ASN A 17 -10.67 -13.18 -3.37
CA ASN A 17 -12.08 -13.53 -3.23
C ASN A 17 -12.33 -14.15 -1.85
N LEU A 18 -13.20 -13.50 -1.07
CA LEU A 18 -13.43 -13.90 0.33
C LEU A 18 -14.29 -15.16 0.47
N ALA A 19 -15.01 -15.60 -0.57
CA ALA A 19 -16.12 -16.55 -0.47
C ALA A 19 -15.78 -17.80 0.35
N ALA A 20 -14.80 -18.60 -0.09
CA ALA A 20 -14.46 -19.85 0.60
C ALA A 20 -13.85 -19.62 2.00
N GLY A 21 -13.08 -18.55 2.18
CA GLY A 21 -12.54 -18.17 3.49
C GLY A 21 -13.62 -17.73 4.49
N ALA A 22 -14.67 -17.04 4.02
CA ALA A 22 -15.82 -16.65 4.82
C ALA A 22 -16.63 -17.87 5.26
N GLU A 23 -16.87 -18.81 4.34
CA GLU A 23 -17.54 -20.07 4.66
C GLU A 23 -16.75 -20.89 5.68
N ALA A 24 -15.42 -20.90 5.60
CA ALA A 24 -14.56 -21.52 6.62
C ALA A 24 -14.76 -20.88 8.01
N MET A 25 -14.87 -19.54 8.07
CA MET A 25 -15.15 -18.82 9.33
C MET A 25 -16.55 -19.18 9.86
N ILE A 26 -17.57 -19.16 9.01
CA ILE A 26 -18.96 -19.47 9.38
C ILE A 26 -19.08 -20.91 9.88
N TYR A 27 -18.42 -21.86 9.20
CA TYR A 27 -18.37 -23.25 9.63
C TYR A 27 -17.69 -23.38 11.01
N ALA A 28 -16.56 -22.70 11.22
CA ALA A 28 -15.88 -22.70 12.51
C ALA A 28 -16.73 -22.08 13.64
N GLU A 29 -17.49 -21.02 13.35
CA GLU A 29 -18.43 -20.41 14.28
C GLU A 29 -19.56 -21.37 14.67
N ASN A 30 -20.28 -21.88 13.67
CA ASN A 30 -21.47 -22.70 13.87
C ASN A 30 -21.17 -24.02 14.58
N ASN A 31 -19.92 -24.49 14.51
CA ASN A 31 -19.47 -25.73 15.12
C ASN A 31 -18.59 -25.52 16.37
N ASN A 32 -18.45 -24.29 16.87
CA ASN A 32 -17.62 -23.95 18.05
C ASN A 32 -16.16 -24.45 17.93
N LEU A 33 -15.50 -24.21 16.80
CA LEU A 33 -14.16 -24.76 16.50
C LEU A 33 -13.01 -23.76 16.69
N TRP A 34 -13.28 -22.51 17.09
CA TRP A 34 -12.25 -21.47 17.26
C TRP A 34 -11.19 -21.76 18.33
N ASP A 35 -11.44 -22.72 19.22
CA ASP A 35 -10.48 -23.28 20.18
C ASP A 35 -9.51 -24.29 19.52
N LYS A 36 -9.89 -24.88 18.39
CA LYS A 36 -9.14 -25.92 17.67
C LYS A 36 -8.47 -25.42 16.39
N VAL A 37 -9.00 -24.38 15.77
CA VAL A 37 -8.49 -23.81 14.52
C VAL A 37 -8.22 -22.31 14.65
N ASP A 38 -7.16 -21.84 14.01
CA ASP A 38 -6.86 -20.44 13.82
C ASP A 38 -6.83 -20.10 12.32
N ILE A 39 -7.57 -19.06 11.94
CA ILE A 39 -7.77 -18.68 10.54
C ILE A 39 -7.00 -17.40 10.26
N GLY A 40 -6.10 -17.45 9.28
CA GLY A 40 -5.33 -16.31 8.80
C GLY A 40 -5.60 -16.02 7.34
N GLY A 41 -5.32 -14.80 6.90
CA GLY A 41 -5.36 -14.42 5.49
C GLY A 41 -4.01 -13.89 4.98
N VAL A 42 -3.76 -14.09 3.69
CA VAL A 42 -2.65 -13.47 2.93
C VAL A 42 -3.21 -12.65 1.77
N CYS A 43 -2.69 -11.44 1.58
CA CYS A 43 -3.16 -10.47 0.58
C CYS A 43 -4.60 -9.98 0.85
N CYS A 44 -5.34 -9.56 -0.17
CA CYS A 44 -6.61 -8.86 -0.02
C CYS A 44 -7.68 -9.64 0.77
N THR A 45 -7.75 -10.96 0.59
CA THR A 45 -8.69 -11.79 1.35
C THR A 45 -8.47 -11.64 2.86
N ALA A 46 -7.24 -11.38 3.33
CA ALA A 46 -6.98 -11.10 4.74
C ALA A 46 -7.69 -9.86 5.26
N HIS A 47 -7.77 -8.78 4.46
CA HIS A 47 -8.53 -7.59 4.83
C HIS A 47 -10.01 -7.91 4.89
N ASP A 48 -10.52 -8.63 3.90
CA ASP A 48 -11.96 -8.84 3.74
C ASP A 48 -12.54 -9.83 4.77
N LEU A 49 -11.78 -10.87 5.15
CA LEU A 49 -12.13 -11.74 6.28
C LEU A 49 -12.28 -10.94 7.59
N ASN A 50 -11.43 -9.93 7.79
CA ASN A 50 -11.45 -9.05 8.97
C ASN A 50 -12.55 -7.97 8.95
N ARG A 51 -13.50 -8.04 8.00
CA ARG A 51 -14.62 -7.10 7.85
C ARG A 51 -16.00 -7.76 7.99
N ILE A 52 -16.07 -9.09 7.92
CA ILE A 52 -17.32 -9.85 7.92
C ILE A 52 -18.06 -9.66 9.25
N GLY A 53 -19.37 -9.41 9.19
CA GLY A 53 -20.21 -9.28 10.38
C GLY A 53 -19.91 -8.05 11.26
N LEU A 54 -19.11 -7.08 10.77
CA LEU A 54 -18.80 -5.83 11.48
C LEU A 54 -19.71 -4.66 11.09
N GLY A 55 -20.54 -4.83 10.06
CA GLY A 55 -21.50 -3.82 9.63
C GLY A 55 -22.69 -3.68 10.57
N ASN A 56 -23.34 -2.51 10.54
CA ASN A 56 -24.55 -2.22 11.33
C ASN A 56 -25.86 -2.60 10.61
N GLY A 57 -25.77 -3.22 9.43
CA GLY A 57 -26.94 -3.63 8.63
C GLY A 57 -27.54 -4.95 9.11
N GLU A 58 -28.51 -5.47 8.34
CA GLU A 58 -29.08 -6.79 8.56
C GLU A 58 -27.99 -7.86 8.60
N LEU A 59 -27.98 -8.66 9.68
CA LEU A 59 -26.99 -9.71 9.90
C LEU A 59 -27.38 -10.96 9.10
N LYS A 60 -26.68 -11.19 7.99
CA LYS A 60 -26.74 -12.44 7.21
C LYS A 60 -25.67 -13.46 7.62
N VAL A 61 -24.81 -13.08 8.56
CA VAL A 61 -23.69 -13.86 9.09
C VAL A 61 -23.55 -13.56 10.59
N PRO A 62 -22.86 -14.43 11.37
CA PRO A 62 -22.66 -14.21 12.79
C PRO A 62 -22.02 -12.83 13.09
N LYS A 63 -22.59 -12.12 14.06
CA LYS A 63 -22.15 -10.77 14.44
C LYS A 63 -20.72 -10.81 14.97
N GLY A 64 -19.88 -9.89 14.51
CA GLY A 64 -18.51 -9.76 15.01
C GLY A 64 -17.55 -10.86 14.55
N ILE A 65 -17.96 -11.78 13.67
CA ILE A 65 -17.10 -12.90 13.24
C ILE A 65 -15.77 -12.43 12.63
N GLY A 66 -15.74 -11.27 11.96
CA GLY A 66 -14.55 -10.64 11.41
C GLY A 66 -13.54 -10.12 12.43
N THR A 67 -13.81 -10.18 13.74
CA THR A 67 -12.80 -9.88 14.77
C THR A 67 -11.97 -11.10 15.18
N LYS A 68 -12.34 -12.30 14.70
CA LYS A 68 -11.68 -13.57 15.03
C LYS A 68 -10.51 -13.96 14.11
N PRO A 69 -10.58 -13.80 12.77
CA PRO A 69 -9.46 -14.15 11.90
C PRO A 69 -8.29 -13.17 12.06
N LYS A 70 -7.12 -13.55 11.55
CA LYS A 70 -5.90 -12.74 11.63
C LYS A 70 -5.37 -12.37 10.25
N VAL A 71 -4.66 -11.25 10.17
CA VAL A 71 -3.85 -10.93 8.97
C VAL A 71 -2.50 -11.61 9.12
N ALA A 72 -2.24 -12.62 8.30
CA ALA A 72 -1.02 -13.41 8.38
C ALA A 72 0.15 -12.72 7.66
N GLY A 73 -0.12 -12.00 6.56
CA GLY A 73 0.85 -11.11 5.90
C GLY A 73 0.43 -10.64 4.51
N ALA A 74 1.20 -9.70 3.94
CA ALA A 74 1.13 -9.33 2.54
C ALA A 74 1.72 -10.42 1.61
N MET A 75 1.55 -10.27 0.29
CA MET A 75 1.98 -11.26 -0.71
C MET A 75 3.48 -11.61 -0.64
N GLY A 76 4.34 -10.61 -0.39
CA GLY A 76 5.80 -10.80 -0.26
C GLY A 76 6.23 -11.64 0.95
N TRP A 77 5.29 -11.97 1.84
CA TRP A 77 5.52 -12.84 3.00
C TRP A 77 5.12 -14.29 2.74
N TRP A 78 4.44 -14.61 1.64
CA TRP A 78 3.90 -15.95 1.37
C TRP A 78 4.94 -17.05 1.53
N ARG A 79 6.05 -17.00 0.77
CA ARG A 79 7.08 -18.05 0.88
C ARG A 79 7.79 -18.02 2.22
N LYS A 80 7.95 -16.85 2.84
CA LYS A 80 8.53 -16.78 4.20
C LYS A 80 7.64 -17.49 5.23
N MET A 81 6.32 -17.38 5.07
CA MET A 81 5.32 -18.04 5.92
C MET A 81 5.33 -19.56 5.73
N ILE A 82 5.49 -20.03 4.48
CA ILE A 82 5.56 -21.46 4.22
C ILE A 82 6.87 -22.06 4.73
N ARG A 83 8.01 -21.36 4.54
CA ARG A 83 9.33 -21.79 5.04
C ARG A 83 9.37 -21.86 6.57
N SER A 84 8.72 -20.92 7.26
CA SER A 84 8.63 -20.91 8.73
C SER A 84 7.63 -21.91 9.31
N GLY A 85 6.92 -22.69 8.47
CA GLY A 85 6.02 -23.75 8.92
C GLY A 85 4.79 -23.25 9.68
N VAL A 86 4.35 -22.02 9.45
CA VAL A 86 3.27 -21.35 10.21
C VAL A 86 1.89 -21.96 9.97
N MET A 87 1.62 -22.52 8.78
CA MET A 87 0.29 -22.97 8.34
C MET A 87 0.17 -24.49 8.24
N ASP A 88 -0.98 -25.06 8.56
CA ASP A 88 -1.30 -26.51 8.43
C ASP A 88 -2.06 -26.83 7.13
N CYS A 89 -2.86 -25.90 6.63
CA CYS A 89 -3.58 -26.01 5.36
C CYS A 89 -3.66 -24.62 4.69
N VAL A 90 -3.70 -24.59 3.36
CA VAL A 90 -3.93 -23.35 2.60
C VAL A 90 -5.11 -23.52 1.64
N MET A 91 -5.98 -22.52 1.62
CA MET A 91 -7.00 -22.31 0.61
C MET A 91 -6.53 -21.19 -0.32
N VAL A 92 -6.33 -21.49 -1.60
CA VAL A 92 -6.00 -20.49 -2.61
C VAL A 92 -7.25 -20.10 -3.38
N ASP A 93 -7.41 -18.79 -3.63
CA ASP A 93 -8.48 -18.28 -4.47
C ASP A 93 -7.95 -17.83 -5.85
N GLU A 94 -7.77 -16.54 -6.09
CA GLU A 94 -7.36 -15.91 -7.33
C GLU A 94 -6.50 -14.66 -7.07
N GLN A 95 -5.67 -14.32 -8.06
CA GLN A 95 -4.86 -13.10 -8.14
C GLN A 95 -3.80 -12.93 -7.04
N CYS A 96 -2.57 -12.57 -7.43
CA CYS A 96 -1.44 -12.40 -6.51
C CYS A 96 -1.08 -13.66 -5.71
N VAL A 97 -1.44 -14.83 -6.23
CA VAL A 97 -1.06 -16.15 -5.74
C VAL A 97 0.18 -16.60 -6.50
N PHE A 98 1.22 -17.07 -5.80
CA PHE A 98 2.42 -17.62 -6.46
C PHE A 98 2.05 -18.85 -7.30
N CYS A 99 2.63 -18.98 -8.50
CA CYS A 99 2.30 -20.08 -9.41
C CYS A 99 2.77 -21.45 -8.90
N ASP A 100 3.77 -21.47 -8.02
CA ASP A 100 4.37 -22.68 -7.45
C ASP A 100 3.92 -22.96 -6.01
N VAL A 101 2.79 -22.40 -5.58
CA VAL A 101 2.20 -22.65 -4.24
C VAL A 101 2.09 -24.14 -3.93
N LEU A 102 1.62 -24.95 -4.89
CA LEU A 102 1.50 -26.40 -4.69
C LEU A 102 2.84 -27.06 -4.40
N GLY A 103 3.88 -26.70 -5.17
CA GLY A 103 5.23 -27.27 -5.00
C GLY A 103 5.88 -26.86 -3.69
N ASP A 104 5.71 -25.60 -3.28
CA ASP A 104 6.18 -25.11 -1.98
C ASP A 104 5.49 -25.83 -0.81
N ALA A 105 4.17 -26.05 -0.91
CA ALA A 105 3.34 -26.65 0.13
C ALA A 105 3.54 -28.16 0.25
N GLN A 106 3.63 -28.86 -0.88
CA GLN A 106 3.85 -30.31 -0.93
C GLN A 106 5.14 -30.72 -0.23
N LYS A 107 6.24 -29.97 -0.43
CA LYS A 107 7.54 -30.20 0.24
C LYS A 107 7.45 -30.17 1.77
N ARG A 108 6.38 -29.60 2.34
CA ARG A 108 6.16 -29.40 3.78
C ARG A 108 4.93 -30.12 4.31
N LYS A 109 4.34 -31.02 3.50
CA LYS A 109 3.09 -31.73 3.83
C LYS A 109 1.97 -30.78 4.26
N ILE A 110 1.79 -29.68 3.53
CA ILE A 110 0.70 -28.73 3.73
C ILE A 110 -0.30 -28.93 2.58
N PRO A 111 -1.50 -29.45 2.86
CA PRO A 111 -2.51 -29.63 1.82
C PRO A 111 -3.03 -28.31 1.26
N VAL A 112 -3.25 -28.28 -0.06
CA VAL A 112 -3.73 -27.12 -0.81
C VAL A 112 -5.15 -27.35 -1.31
N ILE A 113 -6.03 -26.38 -1.10
CA ILE A 113 -7.39 -26.38 -1.65
C ILE A 113 -7.51 -25.20 -2.61
N ALA A 114 -7.64 -25.49 -3.91
CA ALA A 114 -7.95 -24.48 -4.92
C ALA A 114 -9.46 -24.23 -4.95
N THR A 115 -9.86 -22.98 -4.77
CA THR A 115 -11.27 -22.61 -4.53
C THR A 115 -11.90 -21.85 -5.69
N THR A 116 -11.16 -21.63 -6.78
CA THR A 116 -11.65 -20.95 -7.98
C THR A 116 -11.17 -21.65 -9.24
N ASP A 117 -11.94 -21.49 -10.32
CA ASP A 117 -11.63 -21.95 -11.67
C ASP A 117 -10.42 -21.21 -12.30
N LYS A 118 -10.07 -20.03 -11.79
CA LYS A 118 -8.94 -19.22 -12.28
C LYS A 118 -7.58 -19.78 -11.86
N ILE A 119 -7.50 -20.45 -10.71
CA ILE A 119 -6.26 -21.04 -10.19
C ILE A 119 -6.55 -22.43 -9.63
N MET A 120 -6.54 -23.44 -10.49
CA MET A 120 -6.73 -24.84 -10.09
C MET A 120 -5.42 -25.60 -9.82
N LEU A 121 -4.25 -25.00 -10.13
CA LEU A 121 -2.91 -25.59 -9.90
C LEU A 121 -2.69 -26.98 -10.53
N GLY A 122 -3.48 -27.36 -11.54
CA GLY A 122 -3.47 -28.71 -12.12
C GLY A 122 -4.01 -29.79 -11.17
N LEU A 123 -4.68 -29.41 -10.09
CA LEU A 123 -5.29 -30.32 -9.13
C LEU A 123 -6.60 -30.89 -9.70
N PRO A 124 -6.97 -32.13 -9.34
CA PRO A 124 -8.25 -32.69 -9.74
C PRO A 124 -9.40 -31.92 -9.11
N ASP A 125 -10.43 -31.64 -9.91
CA ASP A 125 -11.70 -31.11 -9.41
C ASP A 125 -12.48 -32.20 -8.68
N ARG A 126 -12.65 -32.02 -7.38
CA ARG A 126 -13.38 -32.92 -6.48
C ARG A 126 -14.66 -32.24 -5.96
N THR A 127 -15.16 -31.22 -6.65
CA THR A 127 -16.35 -30.45 -6.22
C THR A 127 -17.56 -31.35 -6.02
N ASN A 128 -17.69 -32.45 -6.76
CA ASN A 128 -18.82 -33.37 -6.67
C ASN A 128 -18.61 -34.58 -5.72
N ASP A 129 -17.42 -34.76 -5.16
CA ASP A 129 -17.13 -35.87 -4.26
C ASP A 129 -17.75 -35.68 -2.86
N SER A 130 -17.71 -36.69 -1.99
CA SER A 130 -18.07 -36.46 -0.58
C SER A 130 -16.98 -35.65 0.14
N ILE A 131 -17.38 -34.81 1.11
CA ILE A 131 -16.44 -34.06 1.96
C ILE A 131 -15.50 -35.02 2.70
N ASP A 132 -16.04 -36.09 3.26
CA ASP A 132 -15.27 -37.06 4.06
C ASP A 132 -14.16 -37.73 3.24
N ALA A 133 -14.44 -38.11 1.99
CA ALA A 133 -13.42 -38.69 1.11
C ALA A 133 -12.29 -37.70 0.81
N ILE A 134 -12.63 -36.44 0.53
CA ILE A 134 -11.63 -35.39 0.27
C ILE A 134 -10.77 -35.14 1.52
N VAL A 135 -11.41 -35.01 2.68
CA VAL A 135 -10.71 -34.77 3.95
C VAL A 135 -9.76 -35.94 4.24
N ASP A 136 -10.20 -37.19 4.09
CA ASP A 136 -9.35 -38.37 4.31
C ASP A 136 -8.12 -38.38 3.38
N ASP A 137 -8.31 -38.13 2.09
CA ASP A 137 -7.21 -38.12 1.11
C ASP A 137 -6.16 -37.03 1.42
N LEU A 138 -6.61 -35.83 1.78
CA LEU A 138 -5.73 -34.71 2.12
C LEU A 138 -5.00 -34.92 3.46
N VAL A 139 -5.72 -35.38 4.49
CA VAL A 139 -5.18 -35.59 5.84
C VAL A 139 -4.16 -36.75 5.86
N ASN A 140 -4.35 -37.76 5.00
CA ASN A 140 -3.41 -38.87 4.84
C ASN A 140 -2.33 -38.62 3.78
N PHE A 141 -2.28 -37.41 3.21
CA PHE A 141 -1.31 -37.01 2.19
C PHE A 141 -1.28 -37.92 0.95
N LYS A 142 -2.42 -38.56 0.61
CA LYS A 142 -2.56 -39.33 -0.63
C LYS A 142 -2.44 -38.43 -1.86
N MET A 143 -2.80 -37.15 -1.69
CA MET A 143 -2.61 -36.11 -2.69
C MET A 143 -2.20 -34.79 -2.03
N PRO A 144 -1.43 -33.94 -2.73
CA PRO A 144 -0.96 -32.67 -2.17
C PRO A 144 -2.04 -31.58 -2.12
N GLY A 145 -3.14 -31.76 -2.83
CA GLY A 145 -4.24 -30.81 -2.87
C GLY A 145 -5.39 -31.26 -3.78
N VAL A 146 -6.46 -30.46 -3.81
CA VAL A 146 -7.66 -30.64 -4.63
C VAL A 146 -8.21 -29.29 -5.10
N ALA A 147 -8.99 -29.29 -6.17
CA ALA A 147 -9.88 -28.17 -6.49
C ALA A 147 -11.30 -28.45 -5.97
N VAL A 148 -11.90 -27.47 -5.30
CA VAL A 148 -13.28 -27.49 -4.80
C VAL A 148 -13.89 -26.12 -5.04
N LEU A 149 -14.77 -26.03 -6.03
CA LEU A 149 -15.33 -24.77 -6.55
C LEU A 149 -16.61 -24.33 -5.81
N ASP A 150 -17.21 -25.21 -5.02
CA ASP A 150 -18.26 -24.86 -4.06
C ASP A 150 -17.62 -24.24 -2.81
N PRO A 151 -17.85 -22.93 -2.53
CA PRO A 151 -17.20 -22.25 -1.41
C PRO A 151 -17.64 -22.78 -0.04
N THR A 152 -18.89 -23.20 0.13
CA THR A 152 -19.39 -23.75 1.40
C THR A 152 -18.70 -25.07 1.69
N LYS A 153 -18.64 -25.95 0.68
CA LYS A 153 -17.91 -27.22 0.79
C LYS A 153 -16.42 -27.01 1.02
N ALA A 154 -15.79 -26.08 0.29
CA ALA A 154 -14.37 -25.77 0.45
C ALA A 154 -14.05 -25.23 1.85
N GLY A 155 -14.94 -24.40 2.42
CA GLY A 155 -14.82 -23.87 3.77
C GLY A 155 -14.81 -24.97 4.84
N GLU A 156 -15.78 -25.90 4.78
CA GLU A 156 -15.81 -27.06 5.69
C GLU A 156 -14.55 -27.92 5.56
N ILE A 157 -14.16 -28.27 4.32
CA ILE A 157 -12.96 -29.09 4.06
C ILE A 157 -11.72 -28.41 4.65
N GLY A 158 -11.55 -27.11 4.40
CA GLY A 158 -10.39 -26.34 4.90
C GLY A 158 -10.25 -26.40 6.41
N ILE A 159 -11.35 -26.23 7.16
CA ILE A 159 -11.34 -26.32 8.62
C ILE A 159 -11.01 -27.73 9.10
N ARG A 160 -11.70 -28.74 8.56
CA ARG A 160 -11.52 -30.14 8.97
C ARG A 160 -10.09 -30.63 8.68
N VAL A 161 -9.54 -30.28 7.51
CA VAL A 161 -8.17 -30.60 7.12
C VAL A 161 -7.16 -29.89 8.01
N ALA A 162 -7.28 -28.58 8.25
CA ALA A 162 -6.34 -27.83 9.07
C ALA A 162 -6.19 -28.40 10.49
N ILE A 163 -7.30 -28.81 11.10
CA ILE A 163 -7.32 -29.42 12.44
C ILE A 163 -6.66 -30.81 12.41
N ALA A 164 -7.05 -31.67 11.47
CA ALA A 164 -6.63 -33.07 11.44
C ALA A 164 -5.20 -33.29 10.92
N VAL A 165 -4.70 -32.42 10.03
CA VAL A 165 -3.34 -32.49 9.48
C VAL A 165 -2.29 -32.15 10.53
N LYS A 166 -2.57 -31.18 11.41
CA LYS A 166 -1.59 -30.66 12.38
C LYS A 166 -0.79 -31.74 13.12
N PRO A 167 -1.41 -32.71 13.81
CA PRO A 167 -0.65 -33.77 14.48
C PRO A 167 0.10 -34.68 13.49
N LYS A 168 -0.48 -35.02 12.34
CA LYS A 168 0.15 -35.88 11.32
C LYS A 168 1.35 -35.23 10.62
N ARG A 169 1.35 -33.91 10.57
CA ARG A 169 2.39 -33.06 9.98
C ARG A 169 3.52 -32.72 10.96
N ALA A 170 3.35 -32.95 12.27
CA ALA A 170 4.27 -32.46 13.31
C ALA A 170 5.74 -32.82 13.05
N GLU A 171 5.99 -34.08 12.70
CA GLU A 171 7.34 -34.57 12.36
C GLU A 171 7.89 -33.89 11.09
N ALA A 172 7.09 -33.83 10.02
CA ALA A 172 7.50 -33.19 8.77
C ALA A 172 7.77 -31.69 8.95
N LYS A 173 6.97 -31.00 9.78
CA LYS A 173 7.21 -29.60 10.15
C LYS A 173 8.56 -29.46 10.87
N ALA A 174 8.86 -30.30 11.85
CA ALA A 174 10.13 -30.27 12.56
C ALA A 174 11.32 -30.52 11.62
N GLN A 175 11.20 -31.48 10.70
CA GLN A 175 12.22 -31.80 9.70
C GLN A 175 12.41 -30.69 8.65
N SER A 176 11.37 -29.91 8.36
CA SER A 176 11.44 -28.82 7.37
C SER A 176 12.18 -27.57 7.85
N LEU A 177 12.41 -27.44 9.16
CA LEU A 177 13.14 -26.33 9.77
C LEU A 177 14.60 -26.73 9.95
N ILE A 178 15.50 -25.98 9.33
CA ILE A 178 16.93 -26.32 9.42
C ILE A 178 17.47 -26.08 10.84
N THR A 179 18.38 -26.95 11.25
CA THR A 179 19.16 -26.87 12.49
C THR A 179 20.35 -25.93 12.33
N GLU A 180 20.99 -25.53 13.44
CA GLU A 180 22.25 -24.76 13.40
C GLU A 180 23.32 -25.48 12.57
N ALA A 181 23.47 -26.80 12.73
CA ALA A 181 24.45 -27.58 11.98
C ALA A 181 24.20 -27.52 10.46
N GLN A 182 22.94 -27.65 10.03
CA GLN A 182 22.54 -27.55 8.63
C GLN A 182 22.69 -26.11 8.09
N PHE A 183 22.41 -25.11 8.91
CA PHE A 183 22.66 -23.71 8.56
C PHE A 183 24.15 -23.47 8.31
N GLN A 184 25.02 -23.93 9.22
CA GLN A 184 26.48 -23.85 9.10
C GLN A 184 27.00 -24.59 7.87
N GLU A 185 26.47 -25.76 7.57
CA GLU A 185 26.79 -26.49 6.34
C GLU A 185 26.37 -25.70 5.09
N GLY A 186 25.15 -25.17 5.09
CA GLY A 186 24.58 -24.41 3.98
C GLY A 186 25.38 -23.15 3.63
N ILE A 187 25.80 -22.37 4.64
CA ILE A 187 26.62 -21.16 4.40
C ILE A 187 28.02 -21.50 3.91
N LYS A 188 28.64 -22.59 4.41
CA LYS A 188 30.01 -23.02 4.01
C LYS A 188 30.10 -23.51 2.56
N LYS A 189 28.97 -23.94 1.96
CA LYS A 189 28.91 -24.31 0.54
C LYS A 189 29.03 -23.11 -0.40
N CYS A 190 28.82 -21.89 0.08
CA CYS A 190 28.80 -20.71 -0.79
C CYS A 190 30.19 -20.43 -1.37
N THR A 191 30.27 -20.41 -2.71
CA THR A 191 31.50 -20.10 -3.47
C THR A 191 31.61 -18.62 -3.86
N THR A 192 30.76 -17.75 -3.29
CA THR A 192 30.70 -16.30 -3.57
C THR A 192 30.57 -15.92 -5.05
N CYS A 193 30.04 -16.82 -5.89
CA CYS A 193 29.88 -16.61 -7.35
C CYS A 193 28.88 -15.50 -7.76
N ASN A 194 28.03 -15.03 -6.84
CA ASN A 194 27.04 -13.96 -7.05
C ASN A 194 25.88 -14.23 -8.02
N GLU A 195 25.73 -15.44 -8.57
CA GLU A 195 24.57 -15.80 -9.43
C GLU A 195 23.23 -15.43 -8.80
N CYS A 196 23.08 -15.72 -7.51
CA CYS A 196 21.87 -15.40 -6.76
C CYS A 196 21.60 -13.88 -6.64
N ALA A 197 22.64 -13.03 -6.63
CA ALA A 197 22.50 -11.59 -6.56
C ALA A 197 22.08 -10.99 -7.91
N PHE A 198 22.57 -11.53 -9.03
CA PHE A 198 22.21 -11.07 -10.38
C PHE A 198 20.73 -11.28 -10.70
N VAL A 199 20.13 -12.35 -10.20
CA VAL A 199 18.69 -12.64 -10.41
C VAL A 199 17.78 -12.10 -9.32
N CYS A 200 18.34 -11.53 -8.25
CA CYS A 200 17.58 -11.00 -7.11
C CYS A 200 16.86 -9.71 -7.52
N PRO A 201 15.52 -9.64 -7.49
CA PRO A 201 14.81 -8.43 -7.90
C PRO A 201 15.20 -7.18 -7.09
N PRO A 202 15.34 -7.22 -5.74
CA PRO A 202 15.85 -6.08 -4.98
C PRO A 202 17.38 -5.98 -4.97
N HIS A 203 18.10 -6.74 -5.81
CA HIS A 203 19.56 -6.74 -5.92
C HIS A 203 20.32 -6.97 -4.59
N ILE A 204 19.73 -7.74 -3.67
CA ILE A 204 20.39 -8.14 -2.43
C ILE A 204 21.65 -8.95 -2.75
N ARG A 205 22.80 -8.52 -2.22
CA ARG A 205 24.08 -9.24 -2.32
C ARG A 205 24.10 -10.43 -1.36
N ILE A 206 23.37 -11.50 -1.71
CA ILE A 206 23.19 -12.68 -0.86
C ILE A 206 24.52 -13.34 -0.47
N SER A 207 25.50 -13.38 -1.38
CA SER A 207 26.85 -13.88 -1.09
C SER A 207 27.54 -13.12 0.04
N LYS A 208 27.34 -11.80 0.14
CA LYS A 208 27.84 -10.96 1.24
C LYS A 208 27.14 -11.34 2.53
N LEU A 209 25.82 -11.51 2.52
CA LEU A 209 25.06 -11.95 3.70
C LEU A 209 25.59 -13.28 4.24
N ILE A 210 25.85 -14.23 3.33
CA ILE A 210 26.44 -15.52 3.68
C ILE A 210 27.87 -15.35 4.21
N GLY A 211 28.69 -14.52 3.58
CA GLY A 211 30.06 -14.23 4.01
C GLY A 211 30.14 -13.60 5.40
N ASP A 212 29.19 -12.73 5.75
CA ASP A 212 29.04 -12.15 7.10
C ASP A 212 28.60 -13.23 8.10
N ALA A 213 27.66 -14.10 7.72
CA ALA A 213 27.20 -15.20 8.56
C ALA A 213 28.29 -16.25 8.84
N ILE A 214 29.20 -16.53 7.90
CA ILE A 214 30.37 -17.40 8.14
C ILE A 214 31.27 -16.84 9.27
N LYS A 215 31.29 -15.52 9.44
CA LYS A 215 32.02 -14.83 10.52
C LYS A 215 31.20 -14.74 11.81
N GLY A 216 29.99 -15.33 11.84
CA GLY A 216 29.09 -15.31 12.99
C GLY A 216 28.12 -14.12 13.03
N ASP A 217 28.07 -13.27 12.00
CA ASP A 217 27.16 -12.12 11.95
C ASP A 217 25.88 -12.43 11.16
N LEU A 218 24.76 -12.60 11.88
CA LEU A 218 23.42 -12.78 11.30
C LEU A 218 22.65 -11.46 11.11
N LEU A 219 23.20 -10.33 11.51
CA LEU A 219 22.54 -9.03 11.41
C LEU A 219 22.29 -8.65 9.95
N SER A 220 23.25 -8.93 9.06
CA SER A 220 23.10 -8.73 7.61
C SER A 220 21.88 -9.49 7.04
N PHE A 221 21.67 -10.74 7.46
CA PHE A 221 20.47 -11.51 7.08
C PHE A 221 19.20 -10.89 7.63
N SER A 222 19.23 -10.43 8.89
CA SER A 222 18.07 -9.84 9.55
C SER A 222 17.65 -8.52 8.90
N ASN A 223 18.61 -7.63 8.63
CA ASN A 223 18.38 -6.35 7.96
C ASN A 223 17.85 -6.50 6.54
N SER A 224 18.21 -7.59 5.85
CA SER A 224 17.75 -7.87 4.48
C SER A 224 16.45 -8.66 4.44
N TYR A 225 15.93 -9.13 5.58
CA TYR A 225 14.78 -10.04 5.61
C TYR A 225 13.52 -9.37 5.06
N GLU A 226 13.28 -8.11 5.41
CA GLU A 226 12.12 -7.34 4.94
C GLU A 226 12.28 -6.84 3.50
N VAL A 227 13.53 -6.67 3.04
CA VAL A 227 13.87 -6.33 1.64
C VAL A 227 13.67 -7.54 0.72
N CYS A 228 13.98 -8.74 1.20
CA CYS A 228 13.78 -9.97 0.44
C CYS A 228 12.29 -10.19 0.17
N VAL A 229 11.88 -10.24 -1.10
CA VAL A 229 10.47 -10.47 -1.48
C VAL A 229 10.08 -11.97 -1.48
N GLY A 230 10.97 -12.86 -1.04
CA GLY A 230 10.69 -14.29 -0.96
C GLY A 230 10.48 -14.99 -2.30
N CYS A 231 11.04 -14.48 -3.40
CA CYS A 231 10.74 -14.97 -4.76
C CYS A 231 11.45 -16.28 -5.16
N GLY A 232 12.37 -16.80 -4.34
CA GLY A 232 13.10 -18.06 -4.59
C GLY A 232 14.01 -18.11 -5.82
N ARG A 233 14.11 -17.05 -6.63
CA ARG A 233 14.97 -17.00 -7.83
C ARG A 233 16.43 -17.32 -7.52
N GLY A 234 16.95 -16.82 -6.40
CA GLY A 234 18.32 -17.11 -5.98
C GLY A 234 18.59 -18.59 -5.73
N GLU A 235 17.60 -19.36 -5.27
CA GLU A 235 17.73 -20.81 -5.04
C GLU A 235 17.80 -21.58 -6.37
N GLN A 236 17.07 -21.10 -7.39
CA GLN A 236 16.99 -21.75 -8.70
C GLN A 236 18.29 -21.68 -9.50
N VAL A 237 19.12 -20.67 -9.26
CA VAL A 237 20.38 -20.44 -9.99
C VAL A 237 21.62 -20.78 -9.17
N CYS A 238 21.48 -21.17 -7.91
CA CYS A 238 22.64 -21.46 -7.06
C CYS A 238 23.33 -22.75 -7.53
N PRO A 239 24.57 -22.71 -8.03
CA PRO A 239 25.27 -23.92 -8.51
C PRO A 239 25.59 -24.90 -7.40
N GLN A 240 25.52 -24.47 -6.14
CA GLN A 240 25.78 -25.26 -4.94
C GLN A 240 24.49 -25.79 -4.30
N GLY A 241 23.33 -25.53 -4.90
CA GLY A 241 22.03 -25.99 -4.39
C GLY A 241 21.67 -25.44 -3.02
N ILE A 242 22.11 -24.22 -2.67
CA ILE A 242 21.84 -23.61 -1.37
C ILE A 242 20.38 -23.13 -1.31
N ASN A 243 19.64 -23.60 -0.32
CA ASN A 243 18.28 -23.14 -0.01
C ASN A 243 18.32 -21.81 0.75
N ILE A 244 18.55 -20.72 0.01
CA ILE A 244 18.73 -19.36 0.56
C ILE A 244 17.55 -18.92 1.44
N LEU A 245 16.30 -19.26 1.10
CA LEU A 245 15.14 -18.87 1.91
C LEU A 245 15.07 -19.64 3.23
N ASP A 246 15.61 -20.86 3.29
CA ASP A 246 15.72 -21.60 4.54
C ASP A 246 16.82 -20.99 5.44
N LEU A 247 17.90 -20.44 4.86
CA LEU A 247 18.90 -19.66 5.62
C LEU A 247 18.29 -18.37 6.20
N PHE A 248 17.48 -17.66 5.41
CA PHE A 248 16.74 -16.49 5.91
C PHE A 248 15.77 -16.87 7.02
N GLU A 249 15.04 -17.97 6.87
CA GLU A 249 14.13 -18.47 7.91
C GLU A 249 14.90 -18.75 9.20
N TYR A 250 16.02 -19.46 9.13
CA TYR A 250 16.84 -19.76 10.30
C TYR A 250 17.28 -18.50 11.04
N ALA A 251 17.91 -17.56 10.31
CA ALA A 251 18.42 -16.32 10.87
C ALA A 251 17.31 -15.43 11.47
N ASN A 252 16.07 -15.53 10.96
CA ASN A 252 14.95 -14.68 11.35
C ASN A 252 13.86 -15.41 12.14
N ARG A 253 14.08 -16.66 12.55
CA ARG A 253 13.04 -17.51 13.16
C ARG A 253 12.42 -16.87 14.39
N GLN A 254 13.25 -16.25 15.24
CA GLN A 254 12.77 -15.57 16.43
C GLN A 254 12.03 -14.26 16.09
N TYR A 255 12.51 -13.52 15.10
CA TYR A 255 11.83 -12.32 14.59
C TYR A 255 10.43 -12.68 14.06
N VAL A 256 10.29 -13.75 13.26
CA VAL A 256 8.99 -14.22 12.73
C VAL A 256 8.01 -14.57 13.84
N LYS A 257 8.46 -15.26 14.90
CA LYS A 257 7.64 -15.60 16.08
C LYS A 257 7.17 -14.35 16.83
N ASN A 258 8.02 -13.32 16.90
CA ASN A 258 7.74 -12.07 17.60
C ASN A 258 6.98 -11.05 16.73
N GLN A 259 6.76 -11.34 15.44
CA GLN A 259 6.06 -10.46 14.51
C GLN A 259 4.55 -10.39 14.80
N LYS A 260 4.19 -9.70 15.88
CA LYS A 260 2.82 -9.54 16.40
C LYS A 260 2.45 -8.06 16.47
N PHE A 261 1.53 -7.66 15.60
CA PHE A 261 1.15 -6.26 15.46
C PHE A 261 -0.35 -6.11 15.24
N LYS A 262 -0.85 -4.88 15.45
CA LYS A 262 -2.24 -4.52 15.22
C LYS A 262 -2.37 -3.80 13.88
N MET A 263 -3.40 -4.15 13.13
CA MET A 263 -3.84 -3.41 11.96
C MET A 263 -5.30 -3.04 12.16
N ARG A 264 -5.67 -1.79 11.88
CA ARG A 264 -7.08 -1.37 11.89
C ARG A 264 -7.81 -2.04 10.72
N SER A 265 -8.97 -2.65 10.97
CA SER A 265 -9.79 -3.27 9.91
C SER A 265 -10.21 -2.27 8.83
N GLY A 266 -10.46 -2.78 7.62
CA GLY A 266 -10.93 -2.00 6.49
C GLY A 266 -12.29 -1.35 6.75
N ARG A 267 -12.32 -0.02 6.89
CA ARG A 267 -13.50 0.75 7.29
C ARG A 267 -14.50 1.02 6.16
N GLY A 268 -14.12 0.80 4.90
CA GLY A 268 -14.94 1.18 3.74
C GLY A 268 -14.87 2.68 3.41
N PRO A 269 -15.93 3.27 2.84
CA PRO A 269 -15.90 4.63 2.30
C PRO A 269 -15.84 5.72 3.37
N ALA A 270 -15.31 6.88 2.96
CA ALA A 270 -15.50 8.13 3.69
C ALA A 270 -16.99 8.48 3.71
N ARG A 271 -17.50 8.83 4.89
CA ARG A 271 -18.90 9.19 5.09
C ARG A 271 -19.13 10.61 4.60
N ASP A 272 -20.35 10.88 4.14
CA ASP A 272 -20.73 12.22 3.70
C ASP A 272 -20.58 13.27 4.81
N THR A 273 -20.76 12.89 6.08
CA THR A 273 -20.49 13.76 7.24
C THR A 273 -19.02 14.14 7.36
N GLU A 274 -18.11 13.21 7.07
CA GLU A 274 -16.67 13.50 7.06
C GLU A 274 -16.33 14.39 5.86
N ILE A 275 -16.88 14.10 4.68
CA ILE A 275 -16.67 14.91 3.48
C ILE A 275 -17.16 16.36 3.67
N ARG A 276 -18.30 16.57 4.33
CA ARG A 276 -18.77 17.92 4.67
C ARG A 276 -17.81 18.66 5.61
N ALA A 277 -17.18 17.95 6.54
CA ALA A 277 -16.21 18.54 7.47
C ALA A 277 -14.90 18.93 6.77
N VAL A 278 -14.40 18.10 5.86
CA VAL A 278 -13.07 18.29 5.25
C VAL A 278 -13.08 18.90 3.85
N GLY A 279 -14.24 18.98 3.18
CA GLY A 279 -14.34 19.44 1.80
C GLY A 279 -13.75 20.85 1.58
N MET A 280 -14.16 21.82 2.42
CA MET A 280 -13.59 23.17 2.36
C MET A 280 -12.10 23.19 2.74
N PRO A 281 -11.67 22.61 3.88
CA PRO A 281 -10.26 22.57 4.24
C PRO A 281 -9.33 21.97 3.18
N ILE A 282 -9.75 20.89 2.49
CA ILE A 282 -8.95 20.28 1.41
C ILE A 282 -8.88 21.22 0.20
N VAL A 283 -10.00 21.81 -0.21
CA VAL A 283 -10.07 22.67 -1.41
C VAL A 283 -9.30 23.97 -1.21
N MET A 284 -9.35 24.53 0.00
CA MET A 284 -8.59 25.73 0.34
C MET A 284 -7.11 25.44 0.60
N GLY A 285 -6.76 24.18 0.91
CA GLY A 285 -5.40 23.71 1.19
C GLY A 285 -4.99 23.82 2.66
N SER A 286 -5.89 24.18 3.58
CA SER A 286 -5.60 24.21 5.02
C SER A 286 -5.47 22.82 5.62
N ILE A 287 -6.13 21.82 5.02
CA ILE A 287 -5.64 20.44 5.04
C ILE A 287 -4.71 20.32 3.82
N PRO A 288 -3.40 20.02 4.02
CA PRO A 288 -2.41 20.07 2.94
C PRO A 288 -2.74 19.15 1.75
N GLY A 289 -3.41 18.03 2.03
CA GLY A 289 -3.93 17.14 1.00
C GLY A 289 -4.31 15.78 1.54
N VAL A 290 -4.76 14.92 0.63
CA VAL A 290 -5.03 13.50 0.89
C VAL A 290 -3.89 12.65 0.32
N ILE A 291 -3.26 11.84 1.15
CA ILE A 291 -2.19 10.92 0.77
C ILE A 291 -2.71 9.48 0.78
N ALA A 292 -2.70 8.83 -0.38
CA ALA A 292 -3.20 7.48 -0.53
C ALA A 292 -2.05 6.45 -0.65
N LEU A 293 -1.76 5.72 0.44
CA LEU A 293 -0.75 4.66 0.48
C LEU A 293 -1.34 3.32 0.08
N VAL A 294 -1.10 2.89 -1.15
CA VAL A 294 -1.76 1.73 -1.76
C VAL A 294 -0.73 0.82 -2.44
N GLY A 295 -1.21 -0.31 -2.97
CA GLY A 295 -0.41 -1.14 -3.87
C GLY A 295 0.12 -2.43 -3.22
N CYS A 296 1.16 -2.96 -3.85
CA CYS A 296 1.67 -4.30 -3.55
C CYS A 296 2.90 -4.25 -2.62
N SER A 297 3.52 -5.40 -2.36
CA SER A 297 4.63 -5.57 -1.41
C SER A 297 5.99 -5.85 -2.09
N ASN A 298 6.33 -5.09 -3.14
CA ASN A 298 7.62 -5.17 -3.83
C ASN A 298 8.45 -3.91 -3.56
N TYR A 299 8.71 -3.59 -2.28
CA TYR A 299 9.35 -2.32 -1.90
C TYR A 299 10.86 -2.31 -2.19
N PRO A 300 11.44 -1.17 -2.59
CA PRO A 300 12.88 -1.05 -2.87
C PRO A 300 13.75 -1.41 -1.68
N ASN A 301 13.44 -0.89 -0.49
CA ASN A 301 14.27 -1.05 0.70
C ASN A 301 13.47 -1.59 1.91
N GLY A 302 12.55 -2.50 1.64
CA GLY A 302 11.78 -3.21 2.67
C GLY A 302 10.54 -2.47 3.18
N THR A 303 9.86 -3.08 4.15
CA THR A 303 8.51 -2.66 4.59
C THR A 303 8.50 -1.38 5.41
N LYS A 304 9.65 -0.98 5.99
CA LYS A 304 9.73 0.18 6.90
C LYS A 304 9.45 1.50 6.21
N GLU A 305 9.76 1.58 4.92
CA GLU A 305 9.46 2.77 4.12
C GLU A 305 7.95 3.06 4.07
N CYS A 306 7.10 2.03 4.15
CA CYS A 306 5.65 2.22 4.19
C CYS A 306 5.21 2.97 5.46
N TYR A 307 5.79 2.60 6.61
CA TYR A 307 5.55 3.27 7.87
C TYR A 307 6.14 4.67 7.88
N ASP A 308 7.38 4.84 7.41
CA ASP A 308 8.06 6.14 7.42
C ASP A 308 7.31 7.17 6.56
N ILE A 309 6.86 6.79 5.35
CA ILE A 309 6.05 7.64 4.47
C ILE A 309 4.72 7.98 5.16
N ALA A 310 4.02 6.98 5.71
CA ALA A 310 2.74 7.23 6.39
C ALA A 310 2.90 8.18 7.58
N LYS A 311 3.95 7.98 8.39
CA LYS A 311 4.27 8.79 9.58
C LYS A 311 4.58 10.23 9.21
N GLU A 312 5.40 10.44 8.17
CA GLU A 312 5.78 11.78 7.72
C GLU A 312 4.56 12.63 7.36
N PHE A 313 3.60 12.05 6.62
CA PHE A 313 2.43 12.79 6.17
C PHE A 313 1.36 12.97 7.24
N VAL A 314 1.11 11.96 8.07
CA VAL A 314 0.11 12.10 9.15
C VAL A 314 0.58 13.11 10.22
N ASP A 315 1.88 13.16 10.54
CA ASP A 315 2.44 14.18 11.45
C ASP A 315 2.30 15.60 10.92
N ARG A 316 2.35 15.75 9.60
CA ARG A 316 2.21 17.04 8.91
C ARG A 316 0.75 17.45 8.69
N GLY A 317 -0.21 16.73 9.26
CA GLY A 317 -1.63 17.12 9.19
C GLY A 317 -2.35 16.75 7.90
N TYR A 318 -1.75 15.92 7.05
CA TYR A 318 -2.44 15.36 5.88
C TYR A 318 -3.51 14.36 6.32
N ILE A 319 -4.49 14.12 5.45
CA ILE A 319 -5.39 12.97 5.57
C ILE A 319 -4.67 11.78 4.96
N VAL A 320 -4.39 10.75 5.75
CA VAL A 320 -3.71 9.56 5.26
C VAL A 320 -4.71 8.43 5.07
N VAL A 321 -4.82 7.91 3.85
CA VAL A 321 -5.68 6.77 3.52
C VAL A 321 -4.86 5.63 2.97
N THR A 322 -5.25 4.39 3.26
CA THR A 322 -4.49 3.22 2.79
C THR A 322 -5.38 2.04 2.45
N SER A 323 -4.83 1.09 1.70
CA SER A 323 -5.45 -0.18 1.36
C SER A 323 -4.40 -1.27 1.10
N GLY A 324 -4.85 -2.53 1.02
CA GLY A 324 -4.04 -3.62 0.45
C GLY A 324 -2.78 -3.95 1.24
N CYS A 325 -1.70 -4.34 0.54
CA CYS A 325 -0.48 -4.81 1.19
C CYS A 325 0.21 -3.73 2.01
N MET A 326 0.22 -2.48 1.51
CA MET A 326 0.91 -1.38 2.18
C MET A 326 0.31 -1.08 3.56
N ALA A 327 -1.02 -1.19 3.70
CA ALA A 327 -1.69 -1.10 4.99
C ALA A 327 -1.22 -2.19 5.98
N MET A 328 -0.96 -3.41 5.48
CA MET A 328 -0.45 -4.50 6.32
C MET A 328 1.00 -4.24 6.73
N ASP A 329 1.85 -3.87 5.79
CA ASP A 329 3.28 -3.79 5.99
C ASP A 329 3.69 -2.60 6.87
N MET A 330 2.99 -1.46 6.77
CA MET A 330 3.22 -0.35 7.71
C MET A 330 2.79 -0.68 9.14
N SER A 331 1.97 -1.72 9.34
CA SER A 331 1.54 -2.16 10.66
C SER A 331 2.65 -2.89 11.43
N LEU A 332 3.75 -3.26 10.77
CA LEU A 332 4.86 -4.04 11.37
C LEU A 332 5.78 -3.20 12.27
N TYR A 333 5.45 -1.94 12.52
CA TYR A 333 6.29 -1.01 13.27
C TYR A 333 5.50 -0.33 14.37
N THR A 334 6.21 -0.02 15.44
CA THR A 334 5.70 0.74 16.57
C THR A 334 6.57 1.96 16.82
N ASP A 335 6.01 2.96 17.50
CA ASP A 335 6.79 4.04 18.09
C ASP A 335 7.57 3.56 19.33
N VAL A 336 8.21 4.53 20.00
CA VAL A 336 8.95 4.32 21.25
C VAL A 336 8.08 3.87 22.42
N GLU A 337 6.75 4.06 22.35
CA GLU A 337 5.78 3.61 23.35
C GLU A 337 5.21 2.22 23.02
N GLY A 338 5.67 1.59 21.92
CA GLY A 338 5.17 0.29 21.48
C GLY A 338 3.79 0.36 20.79
N LYS A 339 3.32 1.54 20.37
CA LYS A 339 2.06 1.73 19.67
C LYS A 339 2.24 1.65 18.17
N THR A 340 1.40 0.90 17.48
CA THR A 340 1.35 0.90 16.01
C THR A 340 0.85 2.25 15.47
N ILE A 341 1.06 2.51 14.18
CA ILE A 341 0.54 3.75 13.54
C ILE A 341 -0.98 3.91 13.72
N TRP A 342 -1.70 2.81 13.86
CA TRP A 342 -3.15 2.81 14.05
C TRP A 342 -3.60 3.24 15.44
N GLU A 343 -2.74 3.03 16.44
CA GLU A 343 -2.97 3.40 17.84
C GLU A 343 -2.49 4.82 18.14
N GLN A 344 -1.51 5.29 17.37
CA GLN A 344 -0.98 6.66 17.44
C GLN A 344 -1.97 7.70 16.89
N TYR A 345 -2.75 7.35 15.86
CA TYR A 345 -3.62 8.30 15.16
C TYR A 345 -5.08 7.83 15.07
N PRO A 346 -6.06 8.76 15.05
CA PRO A 346 -7.45 8.43 14.81
C PRO A 346 -7.70 7.89 13.39
N GLY A 347 -8.82 7.18 13.21
CA GLY A 347 -9.19 6.51 11.95
C GLY A 347 -10.25 7.23 11.09
N GLY A 348 -10.57 8.48 11.43
CA GLY A 348 -11.50 9.30 10.64
C GLY A 348 -10.88 9.79 9.34
N PHE A 349 -11.71 10.25 8.39
CA PHE A 349 -11.22 10.94 7.19
C PHE A 349 -11.09 12.43 7.53
N ASP A 350 -10.00 12.80 8.21
CA ASP A 350 -9.71 14.18 8.68
C ASP A 350 -8.19 14.39 8.81
N GLY A 351 -7.75 15.66 8.88
CA GLY A 351 -6.34 16.01 8.97
C GLY A 351 -5.68 15.35 10.19
N ARG A 352 -4.45 14.86 10.02
CA ARG A 352 -3.70 14.10 11.06
C ARG A 352 -4.34 12.75 11.43
N ASN A 353 -5.20 12.20 10.57
CA ASN A 353 -5.73 10.85 10.75
C ASN A 353 -5.18 9.87 9.71
N ILE A 354 -5.24 8.58 10.07
CA ILE A 354 -4.88 7.48 9.19
C ILE A 354 -5.98 6.43 9.11
N CYS A 355 -6.54 6.21 7.92
CA CYS A 355 -7.67 5.30 7.75
C CYS A 355 -7.38 4.16 6.76
N ASN A 356 -7.60 2.91 7.20
CA ASN A 356 -7.56 1.73 6.34
C ASN A 356 -8.89 1.58 5.61
N THR A 357 -8.94 1.82 4.31
CA THR A 357 -10.17 1.67 3.52
C THR A 357 -10.55 0.21 3.27
N GLY A 358 -9.58 -0.72 3.27
CA GLY A 358 -9.77 -2.16 3.12
C GLY A 358 -8.81 -2.82 2.12
N SER A 359 -9.28 -3.86 1.44
CA SER A 359 -8.54 -4.56 0.39
C SER A 359 -8.30 -3.69 -0.86
N CYS A 360 -7.54 -4.18 -1.85
CA CYS A 360 -7.20 -3.40 -3.05
C CYS A 360 -8.42 -2.92 -3.85
N VAL A 361 -9.57 -3.59 -3.79
CA VAL A 361 -10.81 -3.11 -4.44
C VAL A 361 -11.39 -1.88 -3.72
N SER A 362 -11.05 -1.70 -2.45
CA SER A 362 -11.42 -0.53 -1.65
C SER A 362 -10.69 0.75 -2.08
N ASN A 363 -9.73 0.67 -3.01
CA ASN A 363 -9.19 1.87 -3.67
C ASN A 363 -10.28 2.67 -4.41
N ALA A 364 -11.39 2.02 -4.80
CA ALA A 364 -12.57 2.71 -5.29
C ALA A 364 -13.13 3.72 -4.27
N ASN A 365 -13.05 3.42 -2.96
CA ASN A 365 -13.50 4.31 -1.89
C ASN A 365 -12.60 5.54 -1.73
N ILE A 366 -11.32 5.43 -2.11
CA ILE A 366 -10.38 6.56 -2.11
C ILE A 366 -10.72 7.52 -3.26
N GLY A 367 -10.93 6.98 -4.46
CA GLY A 367 -11.42 7.76 -5.61
C GLY A 367 -12.80 8.37 -5.34
N ASP A 368 -13.71 7.61 -4.73
CA ASP A 368 -15.03 8.07 -4.30
C ASP A 368 -14.93 9.25 -3.33
N ALA A 369 -14.00 9.26 -2.38
CA ALA A 369 -13.84 10.41 -1.47
C ALA A 369 -13.53 11.71 -2.24
N ALA A 370 -12.68 11.66 -3.27
CA ALA A 370 -12.39 12.82 -4.12
C ALA A 370 -13.61 13.26 -4.96
N ILE A 371 -14.34 12.30 -5.52
CA ILE A 371 -15.61 12.54 -6.23
C ILE A 371 -16.65 13.17 -5.28
N LYS A 372 -16.73 12.70 -4.04
CA LYS A 372 -17.61 13.23 -3.00
C LYS A 372 -17.24 14.65 -2.59
N VAL A 373 -15.97 15.03 -2.56
CA VAL A 373 -15.59 16.44 -2.36
C VAL A 373 -16.18 17.31 -3.49
N ALA A 374 -16.05 16.89 -4.75
CA ALA A 374 -16.64 17.64 -5.87
C ALA A 374 -18.18 17.70 -5.82
N THR A 375 -18.83 16.61 -5.40
CA THR A 375 -20.30 16.51 -5.46
C THR A 375 -21.00 17.05 -4.22
N ILE A 376 -20.48 16.80 -3.02
CA ILE A 376 -21.09 17.19 -1.75
C ILE A 376 -20.69 18.61 -1.38
N PHE A 377 -19.39 18.93 -1.44
CA PHE A 377 -18.92 20.27 -1.06
C PHE A 377 -19.12 21.29 -2.20
N ALA A 378 -18.79 20.93 -3.44
CA ALA A 378 -18.92 21.84 -4.57
C ALA A 378 -20.20 21.68 -5.39
N HIS A 379 -21.13 20.84 -4.94
CA HIS A 379 -22.44 20.63 -5.56
C HIS A 379 -22.39 20.30 -7.07
N ARG A 380 -21.31 19.65 -7.53
CA ARG A 380 -21.19 19.21 -8.93
C ARG A 380 -22.05 17.98 -9.17
N ASN A 381 -22.77 17.95 -10.29
CA ASN A 381 -23.47 16.75 -10.73
C ASN A 381 -22.44 15.70 -11.21
N HIS A 382 -22.48 14.48 -10.68
CA HIS A 382 -21.57 13.40 -11.09
C HIS A 382 -22.17 12.47 -12.16
N ARG A 383 -23.49 12.50 -12.39
CA ARG A 383 -24.15 11.58 -13.32
C ARG A 383 -23.73 11.90 -14.76
N GLY A 384 -22.98 10.99 -15.38
CA GLY A 384 -22.52 11.12 -16.76
C GLY A 384 -21.61 12.33 -17.01
N ASN A 385 -20.95 12.85 -15.98
CA ASN A 385 -20.23 14.13 -16.01
C ASN A 385 -18.79 13.98 -15.52
N PHE A 386 -18.13 12.90 -15.95
CA PHE A 386 -16.83 12.48 -15.42
C PHE A 386 -15.73 13.52 -15.64
N ASP A 387 -15.69 14.16 -16.82
CA ASP A 387 -14.71 15.19 -17.17
C ASP A 387 -14.78 16.40 -16.24
N ASP A 388 -15.98 16.90 -15.90
CA ASP A 388 -16.17 18.02 -14.95
C ASP A 388 -15.72 17.65 -13.53
N ILE A 389 -15.97 16.41 -13.10
CA ILE A 389 -15.52 15.92 -11.79
C ILE A 389 -14.00 15.80 -11.75
N ALA A 390 -13.39 15.19 -12.78
CA ALA A 390 -11.94 15.05 -12.87
C ALA A 390 -11.25 16.42 -12.97
N ASP A 391 -11.79 17.34 -13.77
CA ASP A 391 -11.29 18.71 -13.90
C ASP A 391 -11.37 19.49 -12.57
N TYR A 392 -12.47 19.33 -11.83
CA TYR A 392 -12.60 19.90 -10.49
C TYR A 392 -11.51 19.35 -9.54
N ILE A 393 -11.31 18.03 -9.52
CA ILE A 393 -10.30 17.39 -8.66
C ILE A 393 -8.89 17.87 -9.02
N LEU A 394 -8.56 17.88 -10.32
CA LEU A 394 -7.26 18.32 -10.83
C LEU A 394 -6.94 19.76 -10.45
N ASN A 395 -7.93 20.65 -10.48
CA ASN A 395 -7.72 22.09 -10.25
C ASN A 395 -7.87 22.53 -8.79
N LYS A 396 -8.55 21.72 -7.95
CA LYS A 396 -9.03 22.17 -6.63
C LYS A 396 -8.81 21.20 -5.48
N VAL A 397 -8.59 19.90 -5.73
CA VAL A 397 -8.51 18.91 -4.64
C VAL A 397 -7.07 18.42 -4.50
N GLY A 398 -6.36 18.94 -3.49
CA GLY A 398 -5.00 18.51 -3.16
C GLY A 398 -4.96 17.04 -2.72
N ALA A 399 -4.39 16.19 -3.57
CA ALA A 399 -4.25 14.77 -3.30
C ALA A 399 -3.08 14.18 -4.08
N CYS A 400 -2.46 13.13 -3.54
CA CYS A 400 -1.44 12.33 -4.21
C CYS A 400 -1.53 10.86 -3.76
N GLY A 401 -1.51 9.93 -4.70
CA GLY A 401 -1.37 8.51 -4.43
C GLY A 401 0.10 8.09 -4.36
N VAL A 402 0.40 7.03 -3.62
CA VAL A 402 1.69 6.35 -3.67
C VAL A 402 1.50 4.85 -3.77
N ALA A 403 2.18 4.23 -4.74
CA ALA A 403 2.25 2.78 -4.89
C ALA A 403 3.71 2.31 -4.77
N TRP A 404 4.26 2.41 -3.55
CA TRP A 404 5.68 2.21 -3.26
C TRP A 404 6.18 0.77 -3.47
N GLY A 405 5.28 -0.20 -3.46
CA GLY A 405 5.63 -1.59 -3.75
C GLY A 405 4.97 -2.13 -5.01
N ALA A 406 4.62 -1.27 -5.98
CA ALA A 406 3.87 -1.69 -7.18
C ALA A 406 4.58 -2.83 -7.94
N TYR A 407 3.83 -3.89 -8.27
CA TYR A 407 4.29 -4.96 -9.19
C TYR A 407 3.18 -5.47 -10.13
N SER A 408 1.91 -5.41 -9.69
CA SER A 408 0.81 -6.06 -10.40
C SER A 408 0.21 -5.16 -11.47
N GLN A 409 -0.36 -5.76 -12.52
CA GLN A 409 -1.18 -5.04 -13.51
C GLN A 409 -2.36 -4.27 -12.86
N LYS A 410 -2.86 -4.78 -11.72
CA LYS A 410 -3.88 -4.08 -10.92
C LYS A 410 -3.37 -2.74 -10.39
N ALA A 411 -2.15 -2.67 -9.88
CA ALA A 411 -1.56 -1.42 -9.41
C ALA A 411 -1.46 -0.39 -10.54
N ALA A 412 -1.04 -0.81 -11.75
CA ALA A 412 -1.02 0.07 -12.93
C ALA A 412 -2.41 0.57 -13.30
N SER A 413 -3.44 -0.29 -13.25
CA SER A 413 -4.83 0.11 -13.54
C SER A 413 -5.40 1.07 -12.49
N ILE A 414 -5.10 0.86 -11.21
CA ILE A 414 -5.52 1.73 -10.10
C ILE A 414 -4.88 3.11 -10.26
N ALA A 415 -3.55 3.16 -10.50
CA ALA A 415 -2.84 4.41 -10.74
C ALA A 415 -3.41 5.16 -11.95
N THR A 416 -3.64 4.45 -13.06
CA THR A 416 -4.26 5.03 -14.26
C THR A 416 -5.67 5.57 -13.98
N GLY A 417 -6.46 4.88 -13.15
CA GLY A 417 -7.78 5.35 -12.69
C GLY A 417 -7.69 6.65 -11.89
N CYS A 418 -6.75 6.75 -10.95
CA CYS A 418 -6.47 7.99 -10.21
C CYS A 418 -6.04 9.12 -11.16
N ASN A 419 -5.15 8.84 -12.11
CA ASN A 419 -4.69 9.84 -13.07
C ASN A 419 -5.84 10.37 -13.93
N ARG A 420 -6.73 9.49 -14.38
CA ARG A 420 -7.93 9.87 -15.11
C ARG A 420 -8.88 10.76 -14.28
N LEU A 421 -8.87 10.63 -12.95
CA LEU A 421 -9.62 11.48 -12.03
C LEU A 421 -8.90 12.80 -11.67
N GLY A 422 -7.75 13.11 -12.26
CA GLY A 422 -6.98 14.31 -11.90
C GLY A 422 -6.16 14.16 -10.62
N ILE A 423 -5.88 12.93 -10.19
CA ILE A 423 -5.07 12.63 -9.00
C ILE A 423 -3.69 12.11 -9.44
N PRO A 424 -2.59 12.79 -9.08
CA PRO A 424 -1.25 12.33 -9.37
C PRO A 424 -0.85 11.15 -8.48
N VAL A 425 0.08 10.32 -8.97
CA VAL A 425 0.57 9.12 -8.27
C VAL A 425 2.09 9.04 -8.35
N VAL A 426 2.73 8.83 -7.20
CA VAL A 426 4.15 8.49 -7.09
C VAL A 426 4.31 6.98 -7.01
N VAL A 427 5.29 6.44 -7.74
CA VAL A 427 5.60 5.01 -7.77
C VAL A 427 7.08 4.77 -7.56
N GLN A 428 7.41 3.56 -7.11
CA GLN A 428 8.80 3.14 -6.86
C GLN A 428 9.61 2.94 -8.16
N PRO A 429 10.95 2.79 -8.06
CA PRO A 429 11.85 2.72 -9.22
C PRO A 429 11.53 1.56 -10.16
N HIS A 430 11.21 0.38 -9.62
CA HIS A 430 10.86 -0.80 -10.41
C HIS A 430 9.64 -0.60 -11.33
N SER A 431 8.84 0.44 -11.08
CA SER A 431 7.68 0.78 -11.89
C SER A 431 8.04 1.26 -13.30
N VAL A 432 9.32 1.54 -13.60
CA VAL A 432 9.78 1.74 -14.98
C VAL A 432 9.38 0.57 -15.90
N MET A 433 9.22 -0.64 -15.34
CA MET A 433 8.75 -1.82 -16.07
C MET A 433 7.31 -1.71 -16.59
N TYR A 434 6.50 -0.76 -16.09
CA TYR A 434 5.19 -0.44 -16.67
C TYR A 434 5.29 0.43 -17.94
N ARG A 435 6.49 0.91 -18.30
CA ARG A 435 6.87 1.53 -19.58
C ARG A 435 6.31 2.92 -19.88
N ARG A 436 5.42 3.47 -19.04
CA ARG A 436 4.78 4.76 -19.29
C ARG A 436 4.66 5.57 -18.01
N SER A 437 5.08 6.84 -18.08
CA SER A 437 4.87 7.89 -17.07
C SER A 437 4.12 9.07 -17.70
N PHE A 438 3.63 9.99 -16.87
CA PHE A 438 2.94 11.22 -17.31
C PHE A 438 3.59 12.41 -16.63
N ILE A 439 4.44 13.11 -17.34
CA ILE A 439 5.25 14.21 -16.82
C ILE A 439 4.99 15.43 -17.71
N GLY A 440 4.63 16.55 -17.09
CA GLY A 440 4.44 17.83 -17.76
C GLY A 440 5.77 18.51 -18.06
N ARG A 441 5.81 19.31 -19.11
CA ARG A 441 6.98 20.10 -19.50
C ARG A 441 6.96 21.44 -18.77
N THR A 442 7.63 21.50 -17.62
CA THR A 442 7.68 22.73 -16.78
C THR A 442 8.44 23.87 -17.46
N ASP A 443 9.27 23.57 -18.45
CA ASP A 443 9.99 24.52 -19.29
C ASP A 443 9.13 25.19 -20.37
N LYS A 444 7.87 24.75 -20.57
CA LYS A 444 6.94 25.24 -21.58
C LYS A 444 5.74 25.95 -20.96
N PRO A 445 5.77 27.30 -20.82
CA PRO A 445 4.66 28.06 -20.26
C PRO A 445 3.29 27.79 -20.91
N GLU A 446 3.27 27.51 -22.21
CA GLU A 446 2.05 27.23 -22.98
C GLU A 446 1.33 25.94 -22.57
N ASP A 447 2.05 24.97 -21.98
CA ASP A 447 1.47 23.72 -21.46
C ASP A 447 0.76 23.93 -20.11
N TRP A 448 0.96 25.10 -19.48
CA TRP A 448 0.41 25.46 -18.17
C TRP A 448 -0.65 26.56 -18.24
N MET A 449 -1.46 26.52 -19.28
CA MET A 449 -2.56 27.48 -19.49
C MET A 449 -3.91 26.81 -19.18
N VAL A 450 -4.71 27.44 -18.33
CA VAL A 450 -6.09 27.01 -18.02
C VAL A 450 -7.09 28.13 -18.31
N ILE A 451 -8.36 27.77 -18.45
CA ILE A 451 -9.44 28.73 -18.64
C ILE A 451 -9.90 29.21 -17.26
N ASP A 452 -10.05 30.51 -17.08
CA ASP A 452 -10.85 31.05 -15.99
C ASP A 452 -12.33 30.95 -16.35
N ALA A 453 -13.06 30.07 -15.66
CA ALA A 453 -14.47 29.83 -15.95
C ALA A 453 -15.35 31.07 -15.75
N ARG A 454 -14.89 32.13 -15.06
CA ARG A 454 -15.68 33.36 -14.87
C ARG A 454 -15.85 34.17 -16.14
N ASP A 455 -14.78 34.33 -16.91
CA ASP A 455 -14.75 35.23 -18.07
C ASP A 455 -14.21 34.58 -19.36
N GLY A 456 -13.75 33.33 -19.28
CA GLY A 456 -13.26 32.54 -20.41
C GLY A 456 -11.83 32.86 -20.83
N LYS A 457 -11.10 33.74 -20.11
CA LYS A 457 -9.72 34.04 -20.45
C LYS A 457 -8.78 32.90 -20.10
N MET A 458 -7.73 32.76 -20.90
CA MET A 458 -6.61 31.87 -20.58
C MET A 458 -5.73 32.52 -19.51
N GLN A 459 -5.39 31.75 -18.48
CA GLN A 459 -4.51 32.14 -17.39
C GLN A 459 -3.41 31.11 -17.24
N GLN A 460 -2.15 31.56 -17.24
CA GLN A 460 -1.04 30.70 -16.90
C GLN A 460 -1.09 30.33 -15.42
N ILE A 461 -0.87 29.05 -15.09
CA ILE A 461 -0.77 28.52 -13.74
C ILE A 461 0.63 27.96 -13.48
N GLU A 462 0.94 27.78 -12.21
CA GLU A 462 2.05 26.97 -11.74
C GLU A 462 1.88 25.48 -12.10
N PRO A 463 2.97 24.69 -12.20
CA PRO A 463 2.91 23.27 -12.54
C PRO A 463 2.39 22.43 -11.36
N ALA A 464 1.08 22.48 -11.14
CA ALA A 464 0.42 21.95 -9.96
C ALA A 464 -0.82 21.10 -10.33
N PRO A 465 -0.69 19.77 -10.48
CA PRO A 465 0.53 18.96 -10.34
C PRO A 465 1.40 18.94 -11.61
N GLU A 466 2.72 18.79 -11.45
CA GLU A 466 3.64 18.73 -12.59
C GLU A 466 3.70 17.36 -13.28
N ALA A 467 3.32 16.30 -12.56
CA ALA A 467 3.30 14.94 -13.07
C ALA A 467 2.03 14.23 -12.60
N MET A 468 1.43 13.44 -13.48
CA MET A 468 0.33 12.54 -13.08
C MET A 468 0.86 11.18 -12.65
N LEU A 469 1.99 10.73 -13.18
CA LEU A 469 2.64 9.50 -12.74
C LEU A 469 4.15 9.72 -12.66
N TYR A 470 4.66 9.87 -11.45
CA TYR A 470 6.06 10.15 -11.14
C TYR A 470 6.76 8.90 -10.60
N ILE A 471 7.97 8.61 -11.09
CA ILE A 471 8.78 7.48 -10.62
C ILE A 471 9.89 8.07 -9.74
N ALA A 472 9.84 7.80 -8.44
CA ALA A 472 10.87 8.24 -7.50
C ALA A 472 11.88 7.12 -7.22
N GLU A 473 13.14 7.49 -7.04
CA GLU A 473 14.25 6.61 -6.74
C GLU A 473 14.23 6.16 -5.26
N THR A 474 14.01 7.11 -4.35
CA THR A 474 14.06 6.91 -2.89
C THR A 474 12.77 7.36 -2.21
N LYS A 475 12.53 6.89 -0.98
CA LYS A 475 11.36 7.32 -0.21
C LYS A 475 11.44 8.82 0.11
N GLU A 476 12.63 9.37 0.28
CA GLU A 476 12.86 10.79 0.55
C GLU A 476 12.42 11.65 -0.63
N GLU A 477 12.80 11.26 -1.85
CA GLU A 477 12.33 11.91 -3.09
C GLU A 477 10.83 11.73 -3.24
N ALA A 478 10.31 10.54 -2.99
CA ALA A 478 8.89 10.27 -3.07
C ALA A 478 8.08 11.17 -2.12
N MET A 479 8.52 11.35 -0.88
CA MET A 479 7.86 12.23 0.09
C MET A 479 7.91 13.70 -0.34
N LEU A 480 9.02 14.16 -0.91
CA LEU A 480 9.14 15.51 -1.44
C LEU A 480 8.14 15.74 -2.58
N GLU A 481 8.10 14.81 -3.54
CA GLU A 481 7.20 14.86 -4.69
C GLU A 481 5.74 14.71 -4.29
N MET A 482 5.42 13.84 -3.34
CA MET A 482 4.05 13.69 -2.84
C MET A 482 3.52 15.00 -2.24
N ALA A 483 4.35 15.77 -1.53
CA ALA A 483 3.98 17.08 -1.01
C ALA A 483 3.79 18.11 -2.14
N LYS A 484 4.71 18.14 -3.12
CA LYS A 484 4.64 19.01 -4.31
C LYS A 484 3.40 18.73 -5.17
N LEU A 485 3.08 17.46 -5.39
CA LEU A 485 1.96 17.03 -6.21
C LEU A 485 0.60 17.26 -5.53
N CYS A 486 0.56 17.72 -4.28
CA CYS A 486 -0.65 18.17 -3.61
C CYS A 486 -1.00 19.64 -3.86
N PHE A 487 -0.10 20.46 -4.44
CA PHE A 487 -0.42 21.84 -4.82
C PHE A 487 -1.54 21.89 -5.84
N ARG A 488 -2.41 22.89 -5.74
CA ARG A 488 -3.49 23.11 -6.69
C ARG A 488 -3.59 24.58 -7.08
N PRO A 489 -3.98 24.90 -8.32
CA PRO A 489 -4.17 26.29 -8.76
C PRO A 489 -5.16 27.07 -7.88
N SER A 490 -6.14 26.38 -7.28
CA SER A 490 -7.17 27.04 -6.46
C SER A 490 -6.84 27.15 -4.97
N ASP A 491 -5.64 26.77 -4.52
CA ASP A 491 -5.25 26.95 -3.11
C ASP A 491 -5.42 28.40 -2.69
N ASN A 492 -6.02 28.67 -1.53
CA ASN A 492 -6.01 30.03 -0.98
C ASN A 492 -4.61 30.35 -0.41
N SER A 493 -4.35 31.59 0.01
CA SER A 493 -3.00 31.94 0.48
C SER A 493 -2.56 31.21 1.75
N ILE A 494 -3.50 30.90 2.64
CA ILE A 494 -3.20 30.15 3.87
C ILE A 494 -2.81 28.71 3.51
N GLY A 495 -3.62 28.03 2.71
CA GLY A 495 -3.35 26.67 2.27
C GLY A 495 -2.10 26.56 1.40
N ARG A 496 -1.88 27.53 0.51
CA ARG A 496 -0.64 27.61 -0.26
C ARG A 496 0.58 27.76 0.64
N GLY A 497 0.51 28.62 1.66
CA GLY A 497 1.57 28.78 2.65
C GLY A 497 1.84 27.51 3.46
N ILE A 498 0.79 26.76 3.83
CA ILE A 498 0.93 25.46 4.50
C ILE A 498 1.62 24.44 3.59
N LYS A 499 1.17 24.30 2.34
CA LYS A 499 1.78 23.37 1.37
C LYS A 499 3.24 23.72 1.06
N LEU A 500 3.54 25.02 0.87
CA LEU A 500 4.92 25.50 0.72
C LEU A 500 5.78 25.20 1.95
N THR A 501 5.22 25.37 3.15
CA THR A 501 5.94 25.07 4.38
C THR A 501 6.33 23.59 4.40
N HIS A 502 5.39 22.67 4.12
CA HIS A 502 5.71 21.24 4.08
C HIS A 502 6.68 20.88 2.96
N TYR A 503 6.54 21.44 1.76
CA TYR A 503 7.46 21.20 0.65
C TYR A 503 8.89 21.63 1.00
N CYS A 504 9.06 22.84 1.53
CA CYS A 504 10.34 23.35 1.98
C CYS A 504 10.91 22.55 3.17
N ASP A 505 10.10 22.23 4.17
CA ASP A 505 10.54 21.50 5.37
C ASP A 505 10.98 20.08 5.04
N ILE A 506 10.26 19.37 4.18
CA ILE A 506 10.66 18.02 3.72
C ILE A 506 11.97 18.12 2.95
N SER A 507 12.10 19.10 2.06
CA SER A 507 13.35 19.34 1.31
C SER A 507 14.53 19.62 2.24
N MET A 508 14.35 20.52 3.22
CA MET A 508 15.38 20.84 4.20
C MET A 508 15.75 19.62 5.06
N LYS A 509 14.76 18.83 5.49
CA LYS A 509 14.96 17.64 6.33
C LYS A 509 15.78 16.55 5.63
N TYR A 510 15.49 16.27 4.36
CA TYR A 510 16.07 15.13 3.66
C TYR A 510 17.18 15.49 2.67
N PHE A 511 17.22 16.74 2.20
CA PHE A 511 18.16 17.20 1.16
C PHE A 511 19.00 18.41 1.60
N GLY A 512 18.73 19.01 2.77
CA GLY A 512 19.53 20.09 3.34
C GLY A 512 19.45 21.43 2.60
N LYS A 513 18.54 21.56 1.62
CA LYS A 513 18.33 22.78 0.83
C LYS A 513 16.84 23.03 0.55
N LEU A 514 16.50 24.27 0.22
CA LEU A 514 15.18 24.60 -0.32
C LEU A 514 15.03 24.01 -1.74
N PRO A 515 13.81 23.63 -2.16
CA PRO A 515 13.56 23.14 -3.52
C PRO A 515 13.93 24.19 -4.57
N ASP A 516 14.51 23.81 -5.70
CA ASP A 516 15.03 24.79 -6.66
C ASP A 516 13.91 25.66 -7.31
N ASP A 517 12.68 25.15 -7.33
CA ASP A 517 11.49 25.71 -7.99
C ASP A 517 10.42 26.27 -7.02
N TRP A 518 10.70 26.40 -5.72
CA TRP A 518 9.71 26.86 -4.73
C TRP A 518 9.06 28.20 -5.10
N HIS A 519 9.82 29.08 -5.76
CA HIS A 519 9.42 30.44 -6.14
C HIS A 519 8.27 30.44 -7.17
N VAL A 520 8.14 29.39 -7.97
CA VAL A 520 7.08 29.25 -8.99
C VAL A 520 5.69 29.15 -8.35
N PHE A 521 5.61 28.64 -7.12
CA PHE A 521 4.34 28.43 -6.41
C PHE A 521 3.87 29.64 -5.58
N VAL A 522 4.62 30.75 -5.62
CA VAL A 522 4.34 31.96 -4.81
C VAL A 522 3.56 32.98 -5.63
N ARG A 523 2.42 33.44 -5.11
CA ARG A 523 1.57 34.46 -5.76
C ARG A 523 1.48 35.76 -4.96
N ASP A 524 1.68 35.67 -3.64
CA ASP A 524 1.65 36.79 -2.71
C ASP A 524 2.57 36.50 -1.51
N VAL A 525 2.95 37.53 -0.74
CA VAL A 525 3.78 37.38 0.48
C VAL A 525 3.10 36.49 1.52
N LYS A 526 1.77 36.40 1.51
CA LYS A 526 1.01 35.49 2.37
C LYS A 526 1.21 34.02 2.04
N ASP A 527 1.63 33.68 0.82
CA ASP A 527 1.94 32.31 0.43
C ASP A 527 3.30 31.86 0.99
N LEU A 528 4.17 32.78 1.43
CA LEU A 528 5.50 32.41 1.93
C LEU A 528 5.45 31.83 3.35
N PRO A 529 6.12 30.69 3.61
CA PRO A 529 6.28 30.12 4.95
C PRO A 529 6.81 31.14 5.94
N LEU A 530 6.19 31.24 7.12
CA LEU A 530 6.55 32.26 8.12
C LEU A 530 8.01 32.18 8.55
N ALA A 531 8.56 30.97 8.72
CA ALA A 531 9.94 30.76 9.16
C ALA A 531 10.99 31.24 8.15
N TYR A 532 10.67 31.20 6.85
CA TYR A 532 11.59 31.52 5.76
C TYR A 532 11.27 32.82 5.04
N LYS A 533 10.17 33.50 5.41
CA LYS A 533 9.56 34.59 4.66
C LYS A 533 10.54 35.69 4.25
N GLU A 534 11.32 36.24 5.19
CA GLU A 534 12.23 37.34 4.89
C GLU A 534 13.37 36.91 3.94
N ASN A 535 14.00 35.76 4.21
CA ASN A 535 15.08 35.23 3.37
C ASN A 535 14.59 34.84 1.97
N MET A 536 13.38 34.29 1.88
CA MET A 536 12.71 34.00 0.62
C MET A 536 12.42 35.30 -0.16
N MET A 537 11.91 36.34 0.49
CA MET A 537 11.71 37.65 -0.17
C MET A 537 13.01 38.24 -0.71
N LYS A 538 14.13 38.14 0.04
CA LYS A 538 15.45 38.57 -0.44
C LYS A 538 15.86 37.76 -1.67
N THR A 539 15.67 36.44 -1.61
CA THR A 539 15.97 35.54 -2.74
C THR A 539 15.13 35.88 -3.99
N LEU A 540 13.85 36.23 -3.82
CA LEU A 540 12.97 36.65 -4.93
C LEU A 540 13.48 37.92 -5.61
N GLU A 541 13.91 38.91 -4.83
CA GLU A 541 14.47 40.15 -5.36
C GLU A 541 15.84 39.93 -6.01
N GLU A 542 16.78 39.31 -5.29
CA GLU A 542 18.18 39.16 -5.70
C GLU A 542 18.38 38.18 -6.86
N LYS A 543 17.69 37.04 -6.84
CA LYS A 543 17.92 35.95 -7.82
C LYS A 543 16.89 35.92 -8.94
N PHE A 544 15.64 36.26 -8.64
CA PHE A 544 14.53 36.14 -9.59
C PHE A 544 14.08 37.51 -10.12
N GLY A 545 14.67 38.62 -9.66
CA GLY A 545 14.39 39.97 -10.15
C GLY A 545 13.00 40.50 -9.78
N TRP A 546 12.37 39.96 -8.72
CA TRP A 546 11.06 40.41 -8.27
C TRP A 546 11.16 41.78 -7.60
N LYS A 547 10.10 42.60 -7.73
CA LYS A 547 10.05 43.91 -7.08
C LYS A 547 9.35 43.80 -5.74
N ILE A 548 10.04 44.16 -4.66
CA ILE A 548 9.55 44.05 -3.29
C ILE A 548 9.42 45.43 -2.65
N ASP A 549 8.26 45.72 -2.05
CA ASP A 549 8.11 46.82 -1.11
C ASP A 549 8.49 46.32 0.28
N TRP A 550 9.72 46.59 0.70
CA TRP A 550 10.24 46.19 2.01
C TRP A 550 9.57 46.92 3.19
N LYS A 551 9.01 48.11 2.96
CA LYS A 551 8.31 48.88 4.00
C LYS A 551 6.93 48.28 4.26
N ALA A 552 6.19 47.98 3.21
CA ALA A 552 4.87 47.35 3.31
C ALA A 552 4.93 45.82 3.43
N LYS A 553 6.11 45.22 3.21
CA LYS A 553 6.34 43.77 3.09
C LYS A 553 5.41 43.13 2.05
N LYS A 554 5.44 43.66 0.83
CA LYS A 554 4.59 43.23 -0.30
C LYS A 554 5.40 42.92 -1.54
N ILE A 555 4.92 41.98 -2.36
CA ILE A 555 5.43 41.74 -3.71
C ILE A 555 4.66 42.65 -4.66
N LEU A 556 5.38 43.45 -5.44
CA LEU A 556 4.80 44.39 -6.42
C LEU A 556 4.71 43.77 -7.82
N SER A 557 5.71 42.99 -8.23
CA SER A 557 5.74 42.27 -9.51
C SER A 557 6.68 41.08 -9.45
N GLY A 558 6.41 40.04 -10.25
CA GLY A 558 7.22 38.82 -10.32
C GLY A 558 6.42 37.52 -10.47
N PRO A 559 5.35 37.30 -9.68
CA PRO A 559 4.55 36.08 -9.77
C PRO A 559 3.95 35.84 -11.16
N LEU A 560 3.80 34.56 -11.54
CA LEU A 560 3.11 34.13 -12.78
C LEU A 560 1.68 34.68 -12.86
N ARG A 561 1.02 34.80 -11.70
CA ARG A 561 -0.32 35.35 -11.54
C ARG A 561 -0.52 35.88 -10.12
N PRO A 562 -1.42 36.86 -9.92
CA PRO A 562 -1.76 37.32 -8.59
C PRO A 562 -2.56 36.25 -7.82
N ALA A 563 -2.55 36.36 -6.49
CA ALA A 563 -3.48 35.63 -5.65
C ALA A 563 -4.91 36.18 -5.85
N ASP A 564 -5.81 35.35 -6.38
CA ASP A 564 -7.22 35.69 -6.59
C ASP A 564 -8.10 34.58 -6.00
N VAL A 565 -8.85 34.93 -4.95
CA VAL A 565 -9.76 34.01 -4.24
C VAL A 565 -10.97 33.58 -5.09
N SER A 566 -11.27 34.33 -6.14
CA SER A 566 -12.38 34.06 -7.05
C SER A 566 -11.96 33.35 -8.34
N PHE A 567 -10.66 33.09 -8.53
CA PHE A 567 -10.15 32.33 -9.67
C PHE A 567 -10.84 30.95 -9.78
N ASP A 568 -11.44 30.66 -10.92
CA ASP A 568 -12.12 29.39 -11.18
C ASP A 568 -11.49 28.62 -12.35
N PRO A 569 -10.31 28.00 -12.15
CA PRO A 569 -9.58 27.32 -13.21
C PRO A 569 -10.31 26.06 -13.69
N THR A 570 -10.35 25.88 -15.01
CA THR A 570 -10.89 24.71 -15.69
C THR A 570 -10.17 24.45 -17.01
N ASN A 571 -10.08 23.18 -17.40
CA ASN A 571 -9.65 22.77 -18.74
C ASN A 571 -10.82 22.62 -19.72
N LEU A 572 -12.05 22.94 -19.30
CA LEU A 572 -13.26 22.64 -20.04
C LEU A 572 -13.94 23.93 -20.55
N PRO A 573 -13.90 24.21 -21.87
CA PRO A 573 -14.57 25.39 -22.44
C PRO A 573 -16.07 25.46 -22.13
N ARG A 574 -16.73 24.30 -22.02
CA ARG A 574 -18.18 24.22 -21.68
C ARG A 574 -18.53 24.69 -20.26
N LYS A 575 -17.54 25.00 -19.42
CA LYS A 575 -17.73 25.48 -18.04
C LYS A 575 -17.63 27.00 -17.92
N ILE A 576 -17.31 27.71 -19.00
CA ILE A 576 -17.28 29.18 -19.04
C ILE A 576 -18.68 29.72 -18.71
N ARG A 577 -18.75 30.60 -17.71
CA ARG A 577 -19.98 31.19 -17.15
C ARG A 577 -20.26 32.58 -17.69
N THR A 578 -19.75 32.91 -18.88
CA THR A 578 -19.98 34.22 -19.49
C THR A 578 -21.44 34.59 -19.35
N LYS A 579 -21.72 35.76 -18.77
CA LYS A 579 -23.06 36.32 -18.78
C LYS A 579 -23.52 36.30 -20.23
N LYS A 580 -24.58 35.52 -20.51
CA LYS A 580 -25.41 35.80 -21.68
C LYS A 580 -25.99 37.19 -21.55
#